data_AF-A0A662VBD0-F1
#
_entry.id   AF-A0A662VBD0-F1
#
_cell.length_a   1.000
_cell.length_b   1.000
_cell.length_c   1.000
_cell.angle_alpha   90.00
_cell.angle_beta   90.00
_cell.angle_gamma   90.00
#
_symmetry.space_group_name_H-M   'P 1'
#
loop_
_entity.id
_entity.type
_entity.pdbx_description
1 polymer ?
#
loop_
_entity_poly.entity_id
_entity_poly.type
_entity_poly.pdbx_seq_one_letter_code
_entity_poly.pdbx_strand_id
1 'polypeptide(L)'
;MYAVPKLIDINAKSRLIRGKRKLLIISRCIEIEHPEVLNSFKDDYAIVSVCLEEEHINQVGFKLAGILVRGSYDEVAVLSVDGSPHCVQLHFMVEEVFKVTKYGARRNHMVLSDGKVIKISGEVVKTARYLSKVNRLMARRSKS
;
A
#
# COMPACT_ATOMS: atom_id res chain seq x y z
N MET A 1 14.52 -16.18 1.13
CA MET A 1 13.43 -16.43 2.10
C MET A 1 12.86 -15.08 2.48
N TYR A 2 11.53 -14.90 2.42
CA TYR A 2 10.87 -13.66 2.86
C TYR A 2 11.07 -13.45 4.36
N ALA A 3 11.33 -12.21 4.78
CA ALA A 3 11.63 -11.85 6.17
C ALA A 3 10.57 -10.90 6.77
N VAL A 4 9.88 -10.11 5.95
CA VAL A 4 8.80 -9.24 6.38
C VAL A 4 7.54 -10.09 6.59
N PRO A 5 6.91 -10.03 7.78
CA PRO A 5 5.69 -10.78 8.06
C PRO A 5 4.55 -10.37 7.14
N LYS A 6 3.76 -11.34 6.67
CA LYS A 6 2.54 -11.03 5.93
C LYS A 6 1.51 -10.37 6.84
N LEU A 7 0.78 -9.40 6.31
CA LEU A 7 -0.30 -8.72 7.03
C LEU A 7 -1.38 -9.71 7.51
N ILE A 8 -1.68 -10.75 6.72
CA ILE A 8 -2.71 -11.72 7.07
C ILE A 8 -2.31 -12.60 8.26
N ASP A 9 -1.02 -12.90 8.42
CA ASP A 9 -0.47 -13.83 9.41
C ASP A 9 -0.34 -13.21 10.82
N ILE A 10 -0.31 -11.88 10.94
CA ILE A 10 -0.09 -11.22 12.24
C ILE A 10 -1.41 -10.92 12.98
N ASN A 11 -1.41 -10.90 14.32
CA ASN A 11 -2.57 -10.39 15.07
C ASN A 11 -2.80 -8.88 14.79
N ALA A 12 -4.05 -8.41 14.82
CA ALA A 12 -4.39 -6.99 14.63
C ALA A 12 -3.77 -6.02 15.65
N LYS A 13 -3.30 -6.53 16.80
CA LYS A 13 -2.48 -5.82 17.79
C LYS A 13 -1.12 -6.48 18.03
N SER A 14 -0.56 -7.13 17.00
CA SER A 14 0.76 -7.76 17.06
C SER A 14 1.82 -6.80 17.61
N ARG A 15 2.81 -7.33 18.35
CA ARG A 15 3.94 -6.54 18.89
C ARG A 15 4.70 -5.79 17.79
N LEU A 16 4.71 -6.32 16.56
CA LEU A 16 5.31 -5.68 15.39
C LEU A 16 4.72 -4.29 15.09
N ILE A 17 3.39 -4.15 15.23
CA ILE A 17 2.64 -2.98 14.79
C ILE A 17 2.08 -2.16 15.97
N ARG A 18 2.02 -2.74 17.17
CA ARG A 18 1.48 -2.11 18.37
C ARG A 18 2.41 -1.01 18.89
N GLY A 19 1.84 0.17 19.14
CA GLY A 19 2.58 1.34 19.64
C GLY A 19 3.38 2.08 18.55
N LYS A 20 3.38 1.58 17.31
CA LYS A 20 4.00 2.24 16.17
C LYS A 20 3.05 3.30 15.61
N ARG A 21 3.62 4.42 15.17
CA ARG A 21 2.88 5.56 14.62
C ARG A 21 2.77 5.53 13.10
N LYS A 22 3.65 4.80 12.41
CA LYS A 22 3.59 4.65 10.95
C LYS A 22 3.53 3.17 10.56
N LEU A 23 2.64 2.84 9.63
CA LEU A 23 2.48 1.50 9.06
C LEU A 23 2.85 1.54 7.57
N LEU A 24 3.70 0.65 7.11
CA LEU A 24 4.05 0.49 5.70
C LEU A 24 3.60 -0.89 5.22
N ILE A 25 2.76 -0.88 4.18
CA ILE A 25 2.30 -2.08 3.49
C ILE A 25 3.08 -2.18 2.19
N ILE A 26 3.84 -3.27 2.02
CA ILE A 26 4.65 -3.48 0.81
C ILE A 26 4.08 -4.61 -0.05
N SER A 27 4.24 -4.49 -1.37
CA SER A 27 4.18 -5.66 -2.24
C SER A 27 5.24 -6.67 -1.82
N ARG A 28 4.84 -7.91 -1.57
CA ARG A 28 5.73 -8.93 -0.99
C ARG A 28 6.98 -9.22 -1.84
N CYS A 29 6.86 -9.19 -3.16
CA CYS A 29 7.99 -9.41 -4.08
C CYS A 29 9.13 -8.39 -3.91
N ILE A 30 8.89 -7.18 -3.36
CA ILE A 30 9.93 -6.17 -3.13
C ILE A 30 11.04 -6.71 -2.22
N GLU A 31 10.73 -7.58 -1.26
CA GLU A 31 11.73 -8.16 -0.37
C GLU A 31 12.81 -8.98 -1.09
N ILE A 32 12.51 -9.50 -2.28
CA ILE A 32 13.41 -10.33 -3.06
C ILE A 32 13.99 -9.53 -4.22
N GLU A 33 13.16 -8.80 -4.95
CA GLU A 33 13.58 -8.08 -6.15
C GLU A 33 14.37 -6.80 -5.83
N HIS A 34 14.01 -6.11 -4.74
CA HIS A 34 14.60 -4.81 -4.35
C HIS A 34 14.71 -4.63 -2.82
N PRO A 35 15.38 -5.55 -2.11
CA PRO A 35 15.48 -5.52 -0.65
C PRO A 35 16.13 -4.24 -0.10
N GLU A 36 17.03 -3.62 -0.87
CA GLU A 36 17.75 -2.41 -0.51
C GLU A 36 16.82 -1.22 -0.26
N VAL A 37 15.69 -1.15 -0.98
CA VAL A 37 14.72 -0.07 -0.86
C VAL A 37 14.10 -0.05 0.55
N LEU A 38 13.94 -1.21 1.18
CA LEU A 38 13.33 -1.34 2.49
C LEU A 38 14.16 -0.68 3.60
N ASN A 39 15.47 -0.54 3.42
CA ASN A 39 16.35 0.08 4.41
C ASN A 39 15.93 1.51 4.74
N SER A 40 15.39 2.24 3.76
CA SER A 40 14.92 3.62 3.93
C SER A 40 13.66 3.76 4.80
N PHE A 41 13.02 2.64 5.17
CA PHE A 41 11.74 2.64 5.90
C PHE A 41 11.80 1.90 7.25
N LYS A 42 12.83 1.08 7.49
CA LYS A 42 12.90 0.14 8.64
C LYS A 42 12.83 0.82 10.00
N ASP A 43 13.40 2.02 10.13
CA ASP A 43 13.46 2.73 11.42
C ASP A 43 12.16 3.46 11.74
N ASP A 44 11.44 3.89 10.70
CA ASP A 44 10.27 4.77 10.82
C ASP A 44 8.94 4.02 10.82
N TYR A 45 8.88 2.87 10.15
CA TYR A 45 7.63 2.16 9.88
C TYR A 45 7.59 0.78 10.53
N ALA A 46 6.41 0.41 11.01
CA ALA A 46 6.08 -1.00 11.10
C ALA A 46 5.80 -1.53 9.68
N ILE A 47 6.61 -2.48 9.21
CA ILE A 47 6.51 -2.99 7.83
C ILE A 47 5.80 -4.35 7.83
N VAL A 48 4.83 -4.50 6.94
CA VAL A 48 4.13 -5.75 6.66
C VAL A 48 4.05 -5.95 5.15
N SER A 49 4.11 -7.21 4.71
CA SER A 49 4.02 -7.56 3.30
C SER A 49 2.64 -8.09 2.94
N VAL A 50 2.24 -7.90 1.68
CA VAL A 50 1.01 -8.46 1.11
C VAL A 50 1.29 -8.94 -0.31
N CYS A 51 0.73 -10.10 -0.67
CA CYS A 51 0.72 -10.59 -2.04
C CYS A 51 -0.73 -10.79 -2.50
N LEU A 52 -1.24 -9.89 -3.35
CA LEU A 52 -2.61 -9.98 -3.89
C LEU A 52 -2.77 -10.99 -5.04
N GLU A 53 -1.70 -11.70 -5.41
CA GLU A 53 -1.79 -12.92 -6.21
C GLU A 53 -2.22 -14.13 -5.37
N GLU A 54 -1.83 -14.13 -4.09
CA GLU A 54 -2.11 -15.20 -3.14
C GLU A 54 -3.36 -14.89 -2.29
N GLU A 55 -3.51 -13.63 -1.88
CA GLU A 55 -4.52 -13.18 -0.94
C GLU A 55 -5.61 -12.36 -1.64
N HIS A 56 -6.87 -12.68 -1.37
CA HIS A 56 -7.96 -11.89 -1.93
C HIS A 56 -7.98 -10.49 -1.29
N ILE A 57 -8.11 -9.45 -2.12
CA ILE A 57 -8.07 -8.04 -1.71
C ILE A 57 -8.98 -7.75 -0.50
N ASN A 58 -10.22 -8.27 -0.48
CA ASN A 58 -11.16 -8.06 0.63
C ASN A 58 -10.71 -8.67 1.97
N GLN A 59 -9.98 -9.79 1.97
CA GLN A 59 -9.45 -10.37 3.20
C GLN A 59 -8.36 -9.47 3.78
N VAL A 60 -7.45 -9.00 2.93
CA VAL A 60 -6.43 -8.00 3.27
C VAL A 60 -7.09 -6.73 3.80
N GLY A 61 -8.14 -6.26 3.13
CA GLY A 61 -8.92 -5.09 3.51
C GLY A 61 -9.55 -5.19 4.88
N PHE A 62 -10.26 -6.28 5.15
CA PHE A 62 -10.89 -6.51 6.45
C PHE A 62 -9.84 -6.60 7.57
N LYS A 63 -8.73 -7.29 7.31
CA LYS A 63 -7.61 -7.38 8.25
C LYS A 63 -6.99 -6.02 8.54
N LEU A 64 -6.73 -5.23 7.49
CA LEU A 64 -6.18 -3.88 7.62
C LEU A 64 -7.14 -2.96 8.38
N ALA A 65 -8.44 -2.97 8.05
CA ALA A 65 -9.44 -2.19 8.79
C ALA A 65 -9.42 -2.52 10.29
N GLY A 66 -9.37 -3.81 10.63
CA GLY A 66 -9.25 -4.28 12.02
C GLY A 66 -7.96 -3.82 12.73
N ILE A 67 -6.85 -3.72 12.01
CA ILE A 67 -5.59 -3.14 12.50
C ILE A 67 -5.77 -1.64 12.77
N LEU A 68 -6.25 -0.89 11.78
CA LEU A 68 -6.34 0.58 11.86
C LEU A 68 -7.27 1.04 12.97
N VAL A 69 -8.48 0.49 13.07
CA VAL A 69 -9.46 0.91 14.11
C VAL A 69 -9.03 0.58 15.53
N ARG A 70 -8.05 -0.32 15.70
CA ARG A 70 -7.47 -0.71 16.99
C ARG A 70 -6.12 -0.06 17.28
N GLY A 71 -5.54 0.61 16.29
CA GLY A 71 -4.27 1.30 16.35
C GLY A 71 -4.44 2.82 16.29
N SER A 72 -3.33 3.52 16.49
CA SER A 72 -3.27 4.99 16.42
C SER A 72 -2.08 5.38 15.55
N TYR A 73 -2.27 5.25 14.24
CA TYR A 73 -1.26 5.58 13.23
C TYR A 73 -1.44 7.04 12.78
N ASP A 74 -0.33 7.75 12.66
CA ASP A 74 -0.25 9.07 12.00
C ASP A 74 -0.14 8.92 10.48
N GLU A 75 0.42 7.80 10.01
CA GLU A 75 0.63 7.52 8.60
C GLU A 75 0.41 6.05 8.27
N VAL A 76 -0.30 5.81 7.15
CA VAL A 76 -0.39 4.51 6.49
C VAL A 76 0.17 4.68 5.08
N ALA A 77 1.27 3.99 4.81
CA ALA A 77 1.97 4.04 3.55
C ALA A 77 1.80 2.73 2.76
N VAL A 78 1.80 2.84 1.44
CA VAL A 78 1.83 1.71 0.51
C VAL A 78 3.05 1.87 -0.39
N LEU A 79 3.86 0.82 -0.52
CA LEU A 79 4.93 0.71 -1.50
C LEU A 79 4.68 -0.52 -2.37
N SER A 80 4.31 -0.32 -3.63
CA SER A 80 4.04 -1.42 -4.56
C SER A 80 5.03 -1.46 -5.71
N VAL A 81 5.16 -2.60 -6.39
CA VAL A 81 5.84 -2.65 -7.70
C VAL A 81 4.96 -1.91 -8.72
N ASP A 82 5.56 -1.04 -9.53
CA ASP A 82 4.85 -0.33 -10.60
C ASP A 82 4.51 -1.27 -11.76
N GLY A 83 3.39 -1.02 -12.45
CA GLY A 83 2.94 -1.83 -13.59
C GLY A 83 2.33 -3.21 -13.26
N SER A 84 2.45 -3.73 -12.04
CA SER A 84 1.83 -5.02 -11.66
C SER A 84 0.31 -4.88 -11.40
N PRO A 85 -0.55 -5.70 -12.06
CA PRO A 85 -2.00 -5.64 -11.89
C PRO A 85 -2.47 -6.09 -10.50
N HIS A 86 -1.67 -6.90 -9.82
CA HIS A 86 -1.95 -7.38 -8.46
C HIS A 86 -1.49 -6.36 -7.42
N CYS A 87 -0.30 -5.79 -7.59
CA CYS A 87 0.29 -4.85 -6.63
C CYS A 87 -0.48 -3.52 -6.56
N VAL A 88 -0.94 -2.99 -7.69
CA VAL A 88 -1.70 -1.72 -7.74
C VAL A 88 -2.97 -1.77 -6.89
N GLN A 89 -3.56 -2.95 -6.72
CA GLN A 89 -4.76 -3.14 -5.91
C GLN A 89 -4.55 -2.78 -4.43
N LEU A 90 -3.32 -2.85 -3.90
CA LEU A 90 -3.01 -2.40 -2.53
C LEU A 90 -3.37 -0.94 -2.30
N HIS A 91 -3.09 -0.08 -3.29
CA HIS A 91 -3.43 1.33 -3.22
C HIS A 91 -4.95 1.53 -3.15
N PHE A 92 -5.70 0.79 -3.98
CA PHE A 92 -7.16 0.84 -3.98
C PHE A 92 -7.74 0.33 -2.66
N MET A 93 -7.16 -0.73 -2.12
CA MET A 93 -7.59 -1.32 -0.86
C MET A 93 -7.39 -0.36 0.31
N VAL A 94 -6.24 0.32 0.39
CA VAL A 94 -6.01 1.35 1.42
C VAL A 94 -7.01 2.49 1.29
N GLU A 95 -7.28 2.99 0.08
CA GLU A 95 -8.31 4.02 -0.14
C GLU A 95 -9.70 3.56 0.34
N GLU A 96 -10.08 2.32 0.03
CA GLU A 96 -11.38 1.77 0.41
C GLU A 96 -11.50 1.57 1.93
N VAL A 97 -10.46 1.04 2.58
CA VAL A 97 -10.42 0.90 4.05
C VAL A 97 -10.54 2.27 4.72
N PHE A 98 -9.80 3.27 4.26
CA PHE A 98 -9.89 4.63 4.82
C PHE A 98 -11.29 5.23 4.65
N LYS A 99 -11.91 5.01 3.49
CA LYS A 99 -13.27 5.48 3.22
C LYS A 99 -14.30 4.82 4.16
N VAL A 100 -14.23 3.51 4.35
CA VAL A 100 -15.19 2.76 5.17
C VAL A 100 -14.99 3.05 6.66
N THR A 101 -13.74 3.10 7.12
CA THR A 101 -13.41 3.32 8.54
C THR A 101 -13.40 4.80 8.94
N LYS A 102 -13.42 5.71 7.97
CA LYS A 102 -13.21 7.16 8.16
C LYS A 102 -11.92 7.46 8.94
N TYR A 103 -10.88 6.65 8.72
CA TYR A 103 -9.63 6.75 9.47
C TYR A 103 -8.89 8.05 9.14
N GLY A 104 -8.43 8.76 10.17
CA GLY A 104 -7.88 10.12 10.07
C GLY A 104 -6.38 10.23 9.79
N ALA A 105 -5.69 9.12 9.52
CA ALA A 105 -4.23 9.15 9.28
C ALA A 105 -3.86 9.72 7.90
N ARG A 106 -2.60 10.15 7.75
CA ARG A 106 -2.06 10.50 6.43
C ARG A 106 -1.89 9.23 5.59
N ARG A 107 -2.31 9.28 4.32
CA ARG A 107 -2.05 8.23 3.34
C ARG A 107 -0.86 8.61 2.47
N ASN A 108 0.06 7.68 2.27
CA ASN A 108 1.23 7.89 1.44
C ASN A 108 1.37 6.74 0.43
N HIS A 109 1.07 7.01 -0.83
CA HIS A 109 1.13 6.02 -1.89
C HIS A 109 2.45 6.16 -2.63
N MET A 110 3.17 5.06 -2.79
CA MET A 110 4.44 5.00 -3.49
C MET A 110 4.49 3.77 -4.38
N VAL A 111 5.13 3.90 -5.54
CA VAL A 111 5.44 2.78 -6.42
C VAL A 111 6.95 2.69 -6.62
N LEU A 112 7.45 1.49 -6.81
CA LEU A 112 8.83 1.22 -7.19
C LEU A 112 8.88 1.00 -8.69
N SER A 113 9.59 1.87 -9.39
CA SER A 113 9.75 1.87 -10.85
C SER A 113 11.21 2.13 -11.17
N ASP A 114 11.84 1.25 -11.96
CA ASP A 114 13.27 1.32 -12.32
C ASP A 114 14.20 1.54 -11.10
N GLY A 115 13.96 0.80 -10.01
CA GLY A 115 14.73 0.90 -8.76
C GLY A 115 14.51 2.19 -7.96
N LYS A 116 13.57 3.04 -8.36
CA LYS A 116 13.27 4.32 -7.71
C LYS A 116 11.89 4.33 -7.08
N VAL A 117 11.81 4.84 -5.85
CA VAL A 117 10.55 5.07 -5.15
C VAL A 117 9.92 6.37 -5.65
N ILE A 118 8.76 6.28 -6.26
CA ILE A 118 8.00 7.41 -6.81
C ILE A 118 6.76 7.61 -5.95
N LYS A 119 6.56 8.83 -5.43
CA LYS A 119 5.34 9.20 -4.72
C LYS A 119 4.18 9.42 -5.69
N ILE A 120 3.03 8.88 -5.34
CA ILE A 120 1.79 8.94 -6.13
C ILE A 120 0.72 9.67 -5.29
N SER A 121 0.04 10.62 -5.91
CA SER A 121 -1.06 11.31 -5.22
C SER A 121 -2.29 10.41 -5.09
N GLY A 122 -3.10 10.62 -4.04
CA GLY A 122 -4.36 9.90 -3.88
C GLY A 122 -5.35 10.13 -5.04
N GLU A 123 -5.24 11.26 -5.74
CA GLU A 123 -6.04 11.53 -6.95
C GLU A 123 -5.65 10.61 -8.11
N VAL A 124 -4.36 10.35 -8.30
CA VAL A 124 -3.87 9.40 -9.31
C VAL A 124 -4.38 8.00 -8.99
N VAL A 125 -4.27 7.56 -7.73
CA VAL A 125 -4.81 6.26 -7.28
C VAL A 125 -6.30 6.15 -7.56
N LYS A 126 -7.09 7.17 -7.19
CA LYS A 126 -8.54 7.19 -7.48
C LYS A 126 -8.81 7.14 -8.98
N THR A 127 -8.07 7.90 -9.78
CA THR A 127 -8.24 7.99 -11.23
C THR A 127 -7.92 6.68 -11.91
N ALA A 128 -6.90 5.95 -11.44
CA ALA A 128 -6.51 4.64 -11.97
C ALA A 128 -7.64 3.59 -11.90
N ARG A 129 -8.61 3.74 -10.99
CA ARG A 129 -9.81 2.88 -10.92
C ARG A 129 -10.82 3.15 -12.04
N TYR A 130 -10.70 4.26 -12.77
CA TYR A 130 -11.64 4.69 -13.79
C TYR A 130 -10.95 4.80 -15.16
N LEU A 131 -10.89 3.69 -15.90
CA LEU A 131 -10.26 3.67 -17.24
C LEU A 131 -10.87 4.70 -18.21
N SER A 132 -12.15 5.03 -18.06
CA SER A 132 -12.79 6.11 -18.84
C SER A 132 -12.23 7.51 -18.52
N LYS A 133 -11.78 7.76 -17.29
CA LYS A 133 -11.07 9.01 -16.93
C LYS A 133 -9.64 8.99 -17.47
N VAL A 134 -8.93 7.87 -17.30
CA VAL A 134 -7.57 7.69 -17.82
C VAL A 134 -7.54 7.90 -19.33
N ASN A 135 -8.46 7.29 -20.08
CA ASN A 135 -8.56 7.47 -21.53
C ASN A 135 -8.73 8.95 -21.94
N ARG A 136 -9.57 9.70 -21.21
CA ARG A 136 -9.75 11.14 -21.46
C ARG A 136 -8.49 11.95 -21.18
N LEU A 137 -7.71 11.58 -20.16
CA LEU A 137 -6.42 12.24 -19.87
C LEU A 137 -5.40 11.97 -20.98
N MET A 138 -5.31 10.72 -21.45
CA MET A 138 -4.42 10.35 -22.55
C MET A 138 -4.79 11.07 -23.85
N ALA A 139 -6.08 11.12 -24.19
CA ALA A 139 -6.56 11.81 -25.39
C ALA A 139 -6.31 13.33 -25.37
N ARG A 140 -6.26 13.96 -24.18
CA ARG A 140 -5.89 15.38 -24.03
C ARG A 140 -4.39 15.60 -24.21
N ARG A 141 -3.56 14.67 -23.73
CA ARG A 141 -2.11 14.73 -23.85
C ARG A 141 -1.64 14.59 -25.31
N SER A 142 -2.29 13.76 -26.11
CA SER A 142 -1.97 13.59 -27.54
C SER A 142 -2.38 14.78 -28.43
N LYS A 143 -3.09 15.78 -27.89
CA LYS A 143 -3.51 16.99 -28.60
C LYS A 143 -2.67 18.23 -28.24
N SER A 144 -1.63 18.05 -27.43
CA SER A 144 -0.66 19.07 -27.02
C SER A 144 0.73 18.71 -27.51
#